data_AF-A0A7J6ES74-F1
#
_entry.id   AF-A0A7J6ES74-F1
#
_cell.length_a   1.000
_cell.length_b   1.000
_cell.length_c   1.000
_cell.angle_alpha   90.00
_cell.angle_beta   90.00
_cell.angle_gamma   90.00
#
_symmetry.space_group_name_H-M   'P 1'
#
loop_
_entity.id
_entity.type
_entity.pdbx_description
1 polymer ?
#
loop_
_entity_poly.entity_id
_entity_poly.type
_entity_poly.pdbx_seq_one_letter_code
_entity_poly.pdbx_strand_id
1 'polypeptide(L)'
;MAIAFAVAVGRPTSSMLMTRCRAKWVSTPSALSYSSSSSSSPPPPRKLVLYSKPGCCLCDGLKEKLQAAFLLSGPDSLNDIDLQIRDITSNPEWEKAYQYEIPVLAKLLPDGTE
;
A
#
# COMPACT_ATOMS: atom_id res chain seq x y z
N MET A 1 23.96 -10.78 -68.77
CA MET A 1 24.62 -10.58 -67.46
C MET A 1 24.00 -9.32 -66.87
N ALA A 2 23.40 -9.27 -65.69
CA ALA A 2 23.59 -10.06 -64.48
C ALA A 2 22.31 -9.93 -63.60
N ILE A 3 21.76 -11.10 -63.24
CA ILE A 3 21.17 -11.52 -61.95
C ILE A 3 20.60 -10.48 -60.96
N ALA A 4 19.30 -10.65 -60.70
CA ALA A 4 18.59 -10.11 -59.54
C ALA A 4 18.98 -10.87 -58.26
N PHE A 5 19.11 -10.15 -57.15
CA PHE A 5 19.17 -10.73 -55.81
C PHE A 5 18.21 -9.99 -54.88
N ALA A 6 17.15 -10.71 -54.49
CA ALA A 6 16.30 -10.32 -53.37
C ALA A 6 16.99 -10.75 -52.07
N VAL A 7 17.08 -9.85 -51.10
CA VAL A 7 17.57 -10.16 -49.75
C VAL A 7 16.41 -9.98 -48.78
N ALA A 8 15.90 -11.10 -48.28
CA ALA A 8 14.99 -11.17 -47.15
C ALA A 8 15.81 -11.26 -45.86
N VAL A 9 15.55 -10.38 -44.89
CA VAL A 9 16.10 -10.49 -43.53
C VAL A 9 14.93 -10.55 -42.56
N GLY A 10 14.64 -11.76 -42.07
CA GLY A 10 13.64 -12.03 -41.06
C GLY A 10 14.10 -11.56 -39.67
N ARG A 11 13.15 -11.04 -38.88
CA ARG A 11 13.35 -10.61 -37.49
C ARG A 11 13.28 -11.84 -36.56
N PRO A 12 14.20 -12.02 -35.60
CA PRO A 12 14.12 -13.12 -34.66
C PRO A 12 13.07 -12.84 -33.57
N THR A 13 12.11 -13.75 -33.43
CA THR A 13 11.16 -13.83 -32.33
C THR A 13 11.83 -14.44 -31.10
N SER A 14 12.00 -13.67 -30.03
CA SER A 14 12.40 -14.20 -28.72
C SER A 14 11.16 -14.57 -27.91
N SER A 15 10.78 -15.85 -27.95
CA SER A 15 9.81 -16.45 -27.03
C SER A 15 10.57 -17.07 -25.86
N MET A 16 10.61 -16.40 -24.71
CA MET A 16 11.10 -17.02 -23.47
C MET A 16 9.99 -17.86 -22.84
N LEU A 17 10.03 -19.16 -23.10
CA LEU A 17 9.28 -20.20 -22.39
C LEU A 17 10.07 -20.59 -21.13
N MET A 18 9.68 -20.04 -19.98
CA MET A 18 10.18 -20.49 -18.68
C MET A 18 9.54 -21.82 -18.33
N THR A 19 10.28 -22.89 -18.64
CA THR A 19 10.00 -24.26 -18.21
C THR A 19 10.31 -24.36 -16.72
N ARG A 20 9.28 -24.33 -15.87
CA ARG A 20 9.46 -24.52 -14.43
C ARG A 20 9.69 -26.02 -14.15
N CYS A 21 10.87 -26.36 -13.62
CA CYS A 21 11.25 -27.71 -13.21
C CYS A 21 10.23 -28.30 -12.23
N ARG A 22 9.54 -29.36 -12.65
CA ARG A 22 8.65 -30.16 -11.81
C ARG A 22 9.49 -31.22 -11.11
N ALA A 23 10.02 -30.87 -9.94
CA ALA A 23 10.65 -31.84 -9.05
C ALA A 23 9.58 -32.83 -8.57
N LYS A 24 9.78 -34.10 -8.95
CA LYS A 24 8.97 -35.24 -8.55
C LYS A 24 9.34 -35.56 -7.11
N TRP A 25 8.42 -35.38 -6.16
CA TRP A 25 8.58 -35.93 -4.82
C TRP A 25 7.43 -36.86 -4.49
N VAL A 26 7.84 -38.00 -3.94
CA VAL A 26 7.15 -39.27 -3.76
C VAL A 26 5.96 -39.12 -2.82
N SER A 27 4.84 -39.72 -3.21
CA SER A 27 3.64 -39.88 -2.40
C SER A 27 3.76 -41.08 -1.48
N THR A 28 3.66 -40.88 -0.17
CA THR A 28 2.97 -41.80 0.77
C THR A 28 2.54 -41.05 2.03
N PRO A 29 1.45 -41.49 2.68
CA PRO A 29 0.50 -40.63 3.35
C PRO A 29 0.77 -40.54 4.85
N SER A 30 0.61 -39.36 5.42
CA SER A 30 0.33 -39.20 6.85
C SER A 30 -0.54 -37.98 6.99
N ALA A 31 -1.84 -38.24 7.11
CA ALA A 31 -2.83 -37.27 7.49
C ALA A 31 -2.52 -36.79 8.91
N LEU A 32 -1.88 -35.63 9.02
CA LEU A 32 -2.22 -34.69 10.08
C LEU A 32 -2.81 -33.47 9.39
N SER A 33 -4.13 -33.48 9.32
CA SER A 33 -4.94 -32.29 9.12
C SER A 33 -4.66 -31.36 10.31
N TYR A 34 -3.59 -30.57 10.23
CA TYR A 34 -3.49 -29.36 11.03
C TYR A 34 -4.52 -28.41 10.45
N SER A 35 -5.76 -28.55 10.94
CA SER A 35 -6.79 -27.56 10.77
C SER A 35 -6.30 -26.32 11.52
N SER A 36 -5.52 -25.48 10.84
CA SER A 36 -5.34 -24.09 11.23
C SER A 36 -6.73 -23.49 11.15
N SER A 37 -7.44 -23.49 12.27
CA SER A 37 -8.61 -22.68 12.47
C SER A 37 -8.13 -21.24 12.43
N SER A 38 -7.95 -20.71 11.21
CA SER A 38 -7.76 -19.29 10.96
C SER A 38 -9.05 -18.63 11.38
N SER A 39 -9.14 -18.30 12.66
CA SER A 39 -10.15 -17.40 13.19
C SER A 39 -9.92 -16.08 12.47
N SER A 40 -10.56 -15.90 11.31
CA SER A 40 -10.49 -14.68 10.51
C SER A 40 -11.25 -13.58 11.23
N SER A 41 -10.70 -13.13 12.35
CA SER A 41 -11.03 -11.83 12.90
C SER A 41 -10.59 -10.79 11.85
N PRO A 42 -11.46 -9.84 11.47
CA PRO A 42 -11.06 -8.79 10.55
C PRO A 42 -9.84 -8.06 11.13
N PRO A 43 -8.83 -7.72 10.31
CA PRO A 43 -7.70 -6.95 10.78
C PRO A 43 -8.20 -5.63 11.39
N PRO A 44 -7.58 -5.14 12.48
CA PRO A 44 -7.99 -3.88 13.08
C PRO A 44 -7.76 -2.74 12.07
N PRO A 45 -8.66 -1.74 12.03
CA PRO A 45 -8.55 -0.63 11.10
C PRO A 45 -7.27 0.15 11.37
N ARG A 46 -6.58 0.55 10.29
CA ARG A 46 -5.35 1.33 10.38
C ARG A 46 -5.70 2.77 10.76
N LYS A 47 -5.02 3.35 11.72
CA LYS A 47 -5.29 4.72 12.17
C LYS A 47 -4.25 5.68 11.63
N LEU A 48 -4.71 6.80 11.10
CA LEU A 48 -3.88 7.88 10.57
C LEU A 48 -4.24 9.17 11.31
N VAL A 49 -3.26 9.91 11.79
CA VAL A 49 -3.45 11.18 12.48
C VAL A 49 -2.92 12.32 11.63
N LEU A 50 -3.76 13.33 11.39
CA LEU A 50 -3.38 14.61 10.82
C LEU A 50 -3.32 15.65 11.93
N TYR A 51 -2.10 16.08 12.26
CA TYR A 51 -1.89 17.22 13.13
C TYR A 51 -2.13 18.51 12.34
N SER A 52 -3.04 19.35 12.85
CA SER A 52 -3.51 20.59 12.23
C SER A 52 -3.57 21.75 13.24
N LYS A 53 -3.75 22.98 12.76
CA LYS A 53 -3.93 24.19 13.58
C LYS A 53 -5.03 25.07 12.95
N PRO A 54 -5.88 25.75 13.73
CA PRO A 54 -6.82 26.72 13.18
C PRO A 54 -6.13 27.78 12.33
N GLY A 55 -6.74 28.12 11.18
CA GLY A 55 -6.21 29.09 10.23
C GLY A 55 -5.11 28.55 9.30
N CYS A 56 -4.85 27.24 9.29
CA CYS A 56 -3.88 26.59 8.41
C CYS A 56 -4.51 26.15 7.07
N CYS A 57 -4.39 26.96 6.03
CA CYS A 57 -4.94 26.61 4.70
C CYS A 57 -4.32 25.34 4.10
N LEU A 58 -3.05 25.04 4.42
CA LEU A 58 -2.37 23.82 3.97
C LEU A 58 -2.99 22.57 4.59
N CYS A 59 -3.47 22.67 5.83
CA CYS A 59 -4.07 21.57 6.58
C CYS A 59 -5.43 21.19 5.98
N ASP A 60 -6.25 22.18 5.63
CA ASP A 60 -7.55 21.98 4.97
C ASP A 60 -7.38 21.31 3.59
N GLY A 61 -6.47 21.83 2.77
CA GLY A 61 -6.21 21.26 1.45
C GLY A 61 -5.66 19.83 1.50
N LEU A 62 -4.86 19.50 2.52
CA LEU A 62 -4.38 18.12 2.72
C LEU A 62 -5.51 17.19 3.18
N LYS A 63 -6.36 17.65 4.10
CA LYS A 63 -7.54 16.91 4.57
C LYS A 63 -8.47 16.54 3.42
N GLU A 64 -8.80 17.49 2.55
CA GLU A 64 -9.66 17.26 1.38
C GLU A 64 -9.07 16.19 0.44
N LYS A 65 -7.76 16.25 0.19
CA LYS A 65 -7.07 15.27 -0.65
C LYS A 65 -7.08 13.87 -0.04
N LEU A 66 -6.89 13.75 1.27
CA LEU A 66 -6.97 12.47 1.97
C LEU A 66 -8.38 11.89 1.88
N GLN A 67 -9.41 12.72 2.11
CA GLN A 67 -10.80 12.28 1.97
C GLN A 67 -11.12 11.81 0.55
N ALA A 68 -10.67 12.54 -0.47
CA ALA A 68 -10.82 12.11 -1.86
C ALA A 68 -10.10 10.79 -2.13
N ALA A 69 -8.90 10.60 -1.59
CA ALA A 69 -8.14 9.36 -1.73
C ALA A 69 -8.82 8.16 -1.05
N PHE A 70 -9.48 8.34 0.09
CA PHE A 70 -10.23 7.27 0.75
C PHE A 70 -11.40 6.78 -0.11
N LEU A 71 -12.04 7.66 -0.88
CA LEU A 71 -13.15 7.28 -1.76
C LEU A 71 -12.71 6.48 -3.01
N LEU A 72 -11.42 6.47 -3.33
CA LEU A 72 -10.91 5.73 -4.48
C LEU A 72 -10.90 4.23 -4.18
N SER A 73 -11.54 3.45 -5.06
CA SER A 73 -11.52 1.98 -5.01
C SER A 73 -10.40 1.43 -5.89
N GLY A 74 -9.45 0.72 -5.27
CA GLY A 74 -8.33 0.03 -5.93
C GLY A 74 -7.74 -1.10 -5.09
N PRO A 75 -6.77 -1.86 -5.61
CA PRO A 75 -6.07 -2.92 -4.86
C PRO A 75 -5.35 -2.37 -3.61
N ASP A 76 -4.95 -1.10 -3.63
CA ASP A 76 -4.37 -0.35 -2.52
C ASP A 76 -5.38 0.63 -1.88
N SER A 77 -6.67 0.27 -1.90
CA SER A 77 -7.73 1.07 -1.30
C SER A 77 -7.42 1.44 0.15
N LEU A 78 -7.49 2.73 0.46
CA LEU A 78 -7.31 3.24 1.82
C LEU A 78 -8.64 3.30 2.61
N ASN A 79 -9.65 2.54 2.17
CA ASN A 79 -11.00 2.50 2.76
C ASN A 79 -11.04 1.97 4.20
N ASP A 80 -10.02 1.24 4.65
CA ASP A 80 -9.89 0.71 6.01
C ASP A 80 -9.16 1.68 6.97
N ILE A 81 -8.80 2.88 6.50
CA ILE A 81 -8.09 3.88 7.31
C ILE A 81 -9.06 4.79 8.05
N ASP A 82 -8.91 4.88 9.37
CA ASP A 82 -9.54 5.88 10.21
C ASP A 82 -8.65 7.12 10.30
N LEU A 83 -9.09 8.23 9.69
CA LEU A 83 -8.38 9.52 9.75
C LEU A 83 -8.86 10.35 10.95
N GLN A 84 -7.95 10.62 11.88
CA GLN A 84 -8.16 11.50 13.01
C GLN A 84 -7.47 12.84 12.79
N ILE A 85 -8.15 13.93 13.09
CA ILE A 85 -7.59 15.28 13.01
C ILE A 85 -7.36 15.76 14.44
N ARG A 86 -6.12 16.14 14.76
CA ARG A 86 -5.74 16.67 16.07
C ARG A 86 -5.28 18.11 15.93
N ASP A 87 -5.84 18.99 16.75
CA ASP A 87 -5.38 20.37 16.83
C ASP A 87 -4.15 20.44 17.74
N ILE A 88 -3.02 20.88 17.20
CA ILE A 88 -1.78 21.02 17.95
C ILE A 88 -1.91 22.07 19.06
N THR A 89 -2.80 23.06 18.92
CA THR A 89 -2.98 24.12 19.93
C THR A 89 -3.69 23.63 21.19
N SER A 90 -4.35 22.47 21.12
CA SER A 90 -5.03 21.85 22.26
C SER A 90 -4.09 21.12 23.22
N ASN A 91 -2.86 20.81 22.79
CA ASN A 91 -1.87 20.14 23.63
C ASN A 91 -0.49 20.81 23.45
N PRO A 92 0.10 21.38 24.51
CA PRO A 92 1.38 22.09 24.42
C PRO A 92 2.55 21.19 23.97
N GLU A 93 2.48 19.88 24.19
CA GLU A 93 3.49 18.94 23.70
C GLU A 93 3.43 18.82 22.18
N TRP A 94 2.23 18.75 21.60
CA TRP A 94 2.03 18.73 20.15
C TRP A 94 2.37 20.07 19.51
N GLU A 95 1.98 21.19 20.13
CA GLU A 95 2.35 22.51 19.63
C GLU A 95 3.87 22.64 19.58
N LYS A 96 4.58 22.33 20.67
CA LYS A 96 6.04 22.39 20.70
C LYS A 96 6.71 21.49 19.67
N ALA A 97 6.15 20.30 19.42
CA ALA A 97 6.71 19.35 18.47
C ALA A 97 6.46 19.77 17.00
N TYR A 98 5.28 20.30 16.68
CA TYR A 98 4.82 20.40 15.28
C TYR A 98 4.47 21.81 14.80
N GLN A 99 4.48 22.84 15.66
CA GLN A 99 4.02 24.20 15.31
C GLN A 99 4.68 24.84 14.08
N TYR A 100 5.90 24.43 13.73
CA TYR A 100 6.65 24.97 12.59
C TYR A 100 6.65 24.05 11.36
N GLU A 101 6.11 22.84 11.48
CA GLU A 101 6.14 21.80 10.43
C GLU A 101 4.73 21.41 9.96
N ILE A 102 3.69 22.03 10.53
CA ILE A 102 2.30 21.67 10.23
C ILE A 102 1.94 21.95 8.76
N PRO A 103 1.22 21.05 8.06
CA PRO A 103 0.59 19.80 8.52
C PRO A 103 1.54 18.59 8.66
N VAL A 104 1.30 17.73 9.66
CA VAL A 104 2.04 16.47 9.89
C VAL A 104 1.10 15.28 9.87
N LEU A 105 1.47 14.22 9.15
CA LEU A 105 0.77 12.94 9.12
C LEU A 105 1.55 11.87 9.87
N ALA A 106 0.90 11.20 10.82
CA ALA A 106 1.48 10.13 11.62
C ALA A 106 0.63 8.86 11.54
N LYS A 107 1.28 7.70 11.44
CA LYS A 107 0.60 6.40 11.43
C LYS A 107 0.49 5.91 12.86
N LEU A 108 -0.73 5.74 13.35
CA LEU A 108 -0.94 5.25 14.70
C LEU A 108 -0.95 3.73 14.72
N LEU A 109 0.00 3.15 15.45
CA LEU A 109 0.10 1.72 15.71
C LEU A 109 -1.03 1.28 16.65
N PRO A 110 -1.42 -0.01 16.63
CA PRO A 110 -2.42 -0.53 17.56
C PRO A 110 -2.02 -0.34 19.04
N ASP A 111 -0.72 -0.22 19.32
CA ASP A 111 -0.15 0.01 20.65
C ASP A 111 -0.24 1.47 21.12
N GLY A 112 -0.74 2.38 20.28
CA GLY A 112 -0.90 3.81 20.59
C GLY A 112 0.32 4.67 20.28
N THR A 113 1.40 4.08 19.77
CA THR A 113 2.60 4.80 19.30
C THR A 113 2.43 5.31 17.87
N GLU A 114 3.15 6.38 17.52
CA GLU A 114 3.08 7.10 16.24
C GLU A 114 4.37 6.94 15.42
#